data_AF-A0A7C1JIV9-F1
#
_entry.id   AF-A0A7C1JIV9-F1
#
_cell.length_a   1.000
_cell.length_b   1.000
_cell.length_c   1.000
_cell.angle_alpha   90.00
_cell.angle_beta   90.00
_cell.angle_gamma   90.00
#
_symmetry.space_group_name_H-M   'P 1'
#
loop_
_entity.id
_entity.type
_entity.pdbx_description
1 polymer ?
#
loop_
_entity_poly.entity_id
_entity_poly.type
_entity_poly.pdbx_seq_one_letter_code
_entity_poly.pdbx_strand_id
1 'polypeptide(L)'
;MSQLDKLIERIRRRPPEADFGDVRRLLEALGWTLAREQGSHAVFTKPGEWPLVIPRVSGRRVKRVYLDLLCERLGLESDPPR
;
A
#
# COMPACT_ATOMS: atom_id res chain seq x y z
N MET A 1 -14.41 8.16 -13.17
CA MET A 1 -13.42 7.57 -12.25
C MET A 1 -12.87 8.67 -11.35
N SER A 2 -13.14 8.56 -10.05
CA SER A 2 -12.50 9.43 -9.04
C SER A 2 -10.99 9.20 -9.02
N GLN A 3 -10.21 10.18 -8.54
CA GLN A 3 -8.76 10.03 -8.42
C GLN A 3 -8.35 8.78 -7.62
N LEU A 4 -9.16 8.41 -6.61
CA LEU A 4 -8.98 7.21 -5.81
C LEU A 4 -9.20 5.92 -6.61
N ASP A 5 -10.19 5.88 -7.50
CA ASP A 5 -10.53 4.71 -8.31
C ASP A 5 -9.39 4.35 -9.29
N LYS A 6 -8.83 5.39 -9.94
CA LYS A 6 -7.64 5.25 -10.79
C LYS A 6 -6.41 4.77 -10.00
N LEU A 7 -6.29 5.23 -8.76
CA LEU A 7 -5.19 4.83 -7.86
C LEU A 7 -5.31 3.35 -7.47
N ILE A 8 -6.50 2.92 -7.08
CA ILE A 8 -6.81 1.52 -6.74
C ILE A 8 -6.50 0.64 -7.95
N GLU A 9 -6.97 0.99 -9.15
CA GLU A 9 -6.65 0.24 -10.37
C GLU A 9 -5.14 0.13 -10.60
N ARG A 10 -4.40 1.23 -10.38
CA ARG A 10 -2.96 1.26 -10.62
C ARG A 10 -2.19 0.39 -9.64
N ILE A 11 -2.58 0.36 -8.36
CA ILE A 11 -1.98 -0.52 -7.36
C ILE A 11 -2.41 -1.98 -7.59
N ARG A 12 -3.66 -2.23 -7.98
CA ARG A 12 -4.20 -3.57 -8.28
C ARG A 12 -3.50 -4.24 -9.48
N ARG A 13 -3.03 -3.43 -10.44
CA ARG A 13 -2.16 -3.89 -11.55
C ARG A 13 -0.77 -4.35 -11.09
N ARG A 14 -0.43 -4.18 -9.80
CA ARG A 14 0.81 -4.66 -9.17
C ARG A 14 2.05 -4.32 -9.99
N PRO A 15 2.28 -3.02 -10.26
CA PRO A 15 3.44 -2.59 -11.03
C PRO A 15 4.73 -3.05 -10.35
N PRO A 16 5.83 -3.22 -11.10
CA PRO A 16 7.12 -3.64 -10.54
C PRO A 16 7.60 -2.71 -9.42
N GLU A 17 7.26 -1.43 -9.53
CA GLU A 17 7.51 -0.40 -8.54
C GLU A 17 6.30 0.53 -8.47
N ALA A 18 5.85 0.90 -7.27
CA ALA A 18 4.86 1.96 -7.06
C ALA A 18 5.47 3.11 -6.26
N ASP A 19 4.93 4.31 -6.44
CA ASP A 19 5.31 5.44 -5.63
C ASP A 19 4.73 5.29 -4.22
N PHE A 20 5.51 5.63 -3.20
CA PHE A 20 5.07 5.59 -1.82
C PHE A 20 3.89 6.53 -1.58
N GLY A 21 3.81 7.67 -2.26
CA GLY A 21 2.68 8.57 -2.17
C GLY A 21 1.37 7.94 -2.65
N ASP A 22 1.45 7.10 -3.69
CA ASP A 22 0.29 6.35 -4.18
C ASP A 22 -0.15 5.28 -3.17
N VAL A 23 0.81 4.52 -2.62
CA VAL A 23 0.52 3.51 -1.57
C VAL A 23 -0.04 4.16 -0.31
N ARG A 24 0.52 5.29 0.11
CA ARG A 24 0.06 6.07 1.26
C ARG A 24 -1.39 6.53 1.06
N ARG A 25 -1.70 7.13 -0.09
CA ARG A 25 -3.08 7.59 -0.39
C ARG A 25 -4.07 6.43 -0.39
N LEU A 26 -3.68 5.28 -0.91
CA LEU A 26 -4.52 4.08 -0.87
C LEU A 26 -4.79 3.64 0.58
N LEU A 27 -3.73 3.57 1.39
CA LEU A 27 -3.83 3.21 2.80
C LEU A 27 -4.70 4.20 3.59
N GLU A 28 -4.47 5.50 3.43
CA GLU A 28 -5.27 6.57 4.05
C GLU A 28 -6.76 6.45 3.65
N ALA A 29 -7.05 6.14 2.38
CA ALA A 29 -8.42 5.91 1.93
C ALA A 29 -9.06 4.63 2.50
N LEU A 30 -8.26 3.63 2.87
CA LEU A 30 -8.70 2.40 3.54
C LEU A 30 -8.77 2.55 5.08
N GLY A 31 -8.50 3.74 5.60
CA GLY A 31 -8.54 4.07 7.04
C GLY A 31 -7.26 3.72 7.79
N TRP A 32 -6.14 3.54 7.09
CA TRP A 32 -4.82 3.39 7.70
C TRP A 32 -4.15 4.75 7.86
N THR A 33 -3.55 4.98 9.02
CA THR A 33 -2.88 6.25 9.32
C THR A 33 -1.38 6.04 9.44
N LEU A 34 -0.59 6.96 8.88
CA LEU A 34 0.87 6.97 9.04
C LEU A 34 1.22 7.30 10.49
N ALA A 35 1.70 6.32 11.25
CA ALA A 35 2.05 6.48 12.66
C ALA A 35 3.51 6.88 12.86
N ARG A 36 4.42 6.31 12.07
CA ARG A 36 5.83 6.68 12.09
C ARG A 36 6.40 6.64 10.68
N GLU A 37 7.27 7.58 10.40
CA GLU A 37 8.04 7.62 9.17
C GLU A 37 9.50 7.93 9.53
N GLN A 38 10.36 6.91 9.49
CA GLN A 38 11.78 7.07 9.85
C GLN A 38 12.66 6.43 8.78
N GLY A 39 13.50 7.25 8.14
CA GLY A 39 14.41 6.81 7.09
C GLY A 39 13.68 6.07 5.98
N SER A 40 14.13 4.88 5.64
CA SER A 40 13.51 4.05 4.60
C SER A 40 12.21 3.38 5.03
N HIS A 41 11.78 3.42 6.29
CA HIS A 41 10.61 2.66 6.75
C HIS A 41 9.46 3.59 7.13
N ALA A 42 8.29 3.34 6.57
CA ALA A 42 7.03 3.95 6.97
C ALA A 42 6.17 2.90 7.68
N VAL A 43 5.48 3.28 8.75
CA VAL A 43 4.57 2.38 9.45
C VAL A 43 3.21 2.99 9.57
N PHE A 44 2.25 2.18 9.17
CA PHE A 44 0.84 2.49 9.17
C PHE A 44 0.15 1.70 10.26
N THR A 45 -0.76 2.35 10.97
CA THR A 45 -1.60 1.72 11.98
C THR A 45 -3.04 1.98 11.67
N LYS A 46 -3.89 0.98 11.91
CA LYS A 46 -5.34 1.11 11.82
C LYS A 46 -5.93 0.48 13.09
N PRO A 47 -6.94 1.11 13.73
CA PRO A 47 -7.57 0.54 14.92
C PRO A 47 -8.11 -0.86 14.63
N GLY A 48 -7.76 -1.84 15.47
CA GLY A 48 -8.15 -3.24 15.29
C GLY A 48 -7.28 -4.07 14.34
N GLU A 49 -6.30 -3.45 13.68
CA GLU A 49 -5.41 -4.10 12.73
C GLU A 49 -3.95 -4.05 13.21
N TRP A 50 -3.17 -5.06 12.82
CA TRP A 50 -1.74 -5.09 13.12
C TRP A 50 -0.98 -4.03 12.29
N PRO A 51 0.00 -3.32 12.88
CA PRO A 51 0.78 -2.30 12.18
C PRO A 51 1.43 -2.83 10.90
N LEU A 52 1.31 -2.07 9.82
CA LEU A 52 1.91 -2.36 8.52
C LEU A 52 3.22 -1.61 8.38
N VAL A 53 4.32 -2.32 8.11
CA VAL A 53 5.63 -1.71 7.85
C VAL A 53 5.91 -1.77 6.36
N ILE A 54 6.09 -0.60 5.75
CA ILE A 54 6.36 -0.45 4.32
C ILE A 54 7.75 0.16 4.15
N PRO A 55 8.72 -0.60 3.64
CA PRO A 55 10.00 -0.06 3.26
C PRO A 55 9.90 0.70 1.94
N ARG A 56 10.64 1.79 1.88
CA ARG A 56 10.76 2.74 0.80
C ARG A 56 12.18 2.68 0.27
N VAL A 57 12.32 2.23 -0.96
CA VAL A 57 13.57 2.29 -1.71
C VAL A 57 13.83 3.74 -2.07
N SER A 58 14.99 4.26 -1.65
CA SER A 58 15.40 5.66 -1.84
C SER A 58 14.35 6.69 -1.40
N GLY A 59 13.53 6.35 -0.39
CA GLY A 59 12.50 7.22 0.18
C GLY A 59 11.27 7.46 -0.72
N ARG A 60 11.21 6.88 -1.92
CA ARG A 60 10.13 7.16 -2.89
C ARG A 60 9.40 5.94 -3.41
N ARG A 61 10.06 4.79 -3.54
CA ARG A 61 9.47 3.62 -4.23
C ARG A 61 9.18 2.45 -3.30
N VAL A 62 8.08 1.76 -3.55
CA VAL A 62 7.71 0.51 -2.89
C VAL A 62 7.86 -0.61 -3.90
N LYS A 63 8.63 -1.66 -3.54
CA LYS A 63 8.84 -2.82 -4.41
C LYS A 63 7.54 -3.61 -4.54
N ARG A 64 7.33 -4.23 -5.71
CA ARG A 64 6.20 -5.12 -5.99
C ARG A 64 5.90 -6.14 -4.89
N VAL A 65 6.91 -6.78 -4.30
CA VAL A 65 6.70 -7.77 -3.21
C VAL A 65 5.90 -7.21 -2.03
N TYR A 66 6.05 -5.92 -1.72
CA TYR A 66 5.26 -5.26 -0.69
C TYR A 66 3.88 -4.86 -1.19
N LEU A 67 3.72 -4.58 -2.49
CA LEU A 67 2.40 -4.35 -3.09
C LEU A 67 1.57 -5.62 -3.11
N ASP A 68 2.16 -6.78 -3.42
CA ASP A 68 1.51 -8.08 -3.34
C ASP A 68 1.07 -8.37 -1.90
N LEU A 69 1.98 -8.23 -0.91
CA LEU A 69 1.66 -8.39 0.51
C LEU A 69 0.53 -7.45 0.96
N LEU A 70 0.54 -6.20 0.51
CA LEU A 70 -0.54 -5.25 0.80
C LEU A 70 -1.84 -5.66 0.13
N CYS A 71 -1.81 -6.15 -1.11
CA CYS A 71 -3.03 -6.60 -1.79
C CYS A 71 -3.66 -7.79 -1.06
N GLU A 72 -2.87 -8.79 -0.66
CA GLU A 72 -3.33 -9.94 0.13
C GLU A 72 -3.90 -9.47 1.48
N ARG A 73 -3.15 -8.62 2.20
CA ARG A 73 -3.55 -8.16 3.53
C ARG A 73 -4.76 -7.23 3.54
N LEU A 74 -4.93 -6.46 2.47
CA LEU A 74 -6.07 -5.55 2.32
C LEU A 74 -7.26 -6.22 1.62
N GLY A 75 -7.15 -7.50 1.23
CA GLY A 75 -8.19 -8.21 0.50
C GLY A 75 -8.50 -7.60 -0.87
N LEU A 76 -7.52 -6.95 -1.51
CA LEU A 76 -7.63 -6.35 -2.84
C LEU A 76 -7.46 -7.40 -3.96
N GLU A 77 -7.40 -8.67 -3.58
CA GLU A 77 -7.36 -9.82 -4.48
C GLU A 77 -8.56 -9.84 -5.42
N SER A 78 -8.24 -9.79 -6.72
CA SER A 78 -9.17 -10.20 -7.75
C SER A 78 -9.09 -11.72 -7.83
N ASP A 79 -9.85 -12.42 -6.98
CA ASP A 79 -10.09 -13.88 -7.00
C ASP A 79 -8.82 -14.78 -6.93
N PRO A 80 -8.61 -15.55 -5.84
CA PRO A 80 -7.57 -16.57 -5.86
C PRO A 80 -7.96 -17.70 -6.84
N PRO A 81 -7.09 -18.15 -7.76
CA PRO A 81 -7.32 -19.42 -8.44
C PRO A 81 -7.24 -20.53 -7.39
N ARG A 82 -8.37 -21.22 -7.20
CA ARG A 82 -8.52 -22.45 -6.42
C ARG A 82 -7.66 -23.58 -6.98
#